data_AF-A0A7C5SLT5-F1
#
_entry.id   AF-A0A7C5SLT5-F1
#
_cell.length_a   1.000
_cell.length_b   1.000
_cell.length_c   1.000
_cell.angle_alpha   90.00
_cell.angle_beta   90.00
_cell.angle_gamma   90.00
#
_symmetry.space_group_name_H-M   'P 1'
#
loop_
_entity.id
_entity.type
_entity.pdbx_description
1 polymer ?
#
loop_
_entity_poly.entity_id
_entity_poly.type
_entity_poly.pdbx_seq_one_letter_code
_entity_poly.pdbx_strand_id
1 'polypeptide(L)'
;GYHRLVNDFIGLGDLMELDCSKFRPDADTERSDDSDLYSPPVCFDVTHSTQTPGSGEQTGGRRDRAPLLARAAAAAGVHALFIEAHPDPARAMSDGATQLTLDGFDNVLEQVAAIRGALDH
;
A
#
# COMPACT_ATOMS: atom_id res chain seq x y z
N GLY A 1 -5.38 -10.61 14.07
CA GLY A 1 -5.24 -11.45 12.86
C GLY A 1 -5.86 -10.82 11.62
N TYR A 2 -7.17 -10.55 11.62
CA TYR A 2 -7.88 -9.94 10.47
C TYR A 2 -8.34 -8.49 10.70
N HIS A 3 -8.56 -8.07 11.96
CA HIS A 3 -8.96 -6.70 12.28
C HIS A 3 -7.99 -5.64 11.74
N ARG A 4 -6.67 -5.91 11.75
CA ARG A 4 -5.69 -5.00 11.15
C ARG A 4 -5.88 -4.85 9.64
N LEU A 5 -6.01 -5.94 8.90
CA LEU A 5 -6.20 -5.89 7.44
C LEU A 5 -7.50 -5.17 7.05
N VAL A 6 -8.57 -5.38 7.82
CA VAL A 6 -9.84 -4.66 7.64
C VAL A 6 -9.65 -3.18 7.94
N ASN A 7 -8.93 -2.83 9.01
CA ASN A 7 -8.64 -1.43 9.34
C ASN A 7 -7.72 -0.76 8.30
N ASP A 8 -6.75 -1.50 7.75
CA ASP A 8 -5.82 -0.99 6.76
C ASP A 8 -6.54 -0.63 5.46
N PHE A 9 -7.47 -1.49 4.99
CA PHE A 9 -8.25 -1.19 3.79
C PHE A 9 -9.34 -0.14 4.01
N ILE A 10 -9.93 -0.05 5.21
CA ILE A 10 -10.83 1.06 5.56
C ILE A 10 -10.05 2.37 5.56
N GLY A 11 -8.91 2.42 6.25
CA GLY A 11 -8.04 3.59 6.29
C GLY A 11 -7.48 3.95 4.91
N LEU A 12 -7.25 2.97 4.04
CA LEU A 12 -6.87 3.20 2.65
C LEU A 12 -7.97 3.94 1.88
N GLY A 13 -9.22 3.50 2.02
CA GLY A 13 -10.37 4.19 1.44
C GLY A 13 -10.51 5.63 1.96
N ASP A 14 -10.44 5.79 3.28
CA ASP A 14 -10.48 7.12 3.90
C ASP A 14 -9.39 8.04 3.33
N LEU A 15 -8.15 7.55 3.21
CA LEU A 15 -7.01 8.29 2.64
C LEU A 15 -7.25 8.68 1.17
N MET A 16 -7.84 7.79 0.38
CA MET A 16 -8.12 8.01 -1.04
C MET A 16 -9.25 9.01 -1.28
N GLU A 17 -10.13 9.21 -0.29
CA GLU A 17 -11.24 10.17 -0.34
C GLU A 17 -10.97 11.43 0.50
N LEU A 18 -9.75 11.61 1.03
CA LEU A 18 -9.39 12.79 1.80
C LEU A 18 -9.52 14.06 0.94
N ASP A 19 -10.32 15.00 1.42
CA ASP A 19 -10.40 16.36 0.88
C ASP A 19 -9.24 17.21 1.43
N CYS A 20 -8.28 17.52 0.56
CA CYS A 20 -7.14 18.38 0.86
C CYS A 20 -7.29 19.82 0.35
N SER A 21 -8.47 20.24 -0.12
CA SER A 21 -8.72 21.59 -0.66
C SER A 21 -8.25 22.72 0.25
N LYS A 22 -8.33 22.52 1.58
CA LYS A 22 -7.95 23.51 2.61
C LYS A 22 -6.44 23.66 2.82
N PHE A 23 -5.62 22.76 2.28
CA PHE A 23 -4.16 22.78 2.42
C PHE A 23 -3.45 23.35 1.18
N ARG A 24 -4.22 23.92 0.24
CA ARG A 24 -3.67 24.59 -0.94
C ARG A 24 -2.99 25.92 -0.57
N PRO A 25 -1.70 26.11 -0.89
CA PRO A 25 -1.01 27.39 -0.68
C PRO A 25 -1.54 28.51 -1.62
N ASP A 26 -2.35 28.16 -2.62
CA ASP A 26 -2.96 29.03 -3.63
C ASP A 26 -4.48 29.21 -3.46
N ALA A 27 -5.05 28.83 -2.31
CA ALA A 27 -6.50 28.86 -2.05
C ALA A 27 -7.17 30.24 -2.22
N ASP A 28 -6.39 31.34 -2.19
CA ASP A 28 -6.88 32.71 -2.38
C ASP A 28 -6.96 33.14 -3.86
N THR A 29 -6.46 32.33 -4.81
CA THR A 29 -6.58 32.62 -6.24
C THR A 29 -7.77 31.90 -6.83
N GLU A 30 -8.80 32.66 -7.21
CA GLU A 30 -10.01 32.22 -7.91
C GLU A 30 -9.71 31.70 -9.34
N ARG A 31 -8.97 30.59 -9.46
CA ARG A 31 -8.97 29.79 -10.69
C ARG A 31 -10.15 28.84 -10.63
N SER A 32 -11.18 29.20 -11.39
CA SER A 32 -12.52 28.63 -11.44
C SER A 32 -12.66 27.31 -12.21
N ASP A 33 -11.60 26.51 -12.37
CA ASP A 33 -11.72 25.17 -12.96
C ASP A 33 -11.84 24.15 -11.82
N ASP A 34 -13.04 24.12 -11.25
CA ASP A 34 -13.47 23.38 -10.05
C ASP A 34 -13.76 21.90 -10.34
N SER A 35 -12.89 21.21 -11.10
CA SER A 35 -12.99 19.76 -11.36
C SER A 35 -11.96 18.92 -10.62
N ASP A 36 -10.95 19.55 -10.02
CA ASP A 36 -9.80 18.85 -9.45
C ASP A 36 -9.83 18.94 -7.92
N LEU A 37 -10.83 18.29 -7.31
CA LEU A 37 -10.71 17.83 -5.91
C LEU A 37 -9.55 16.83 -5.86
N TYR A 38 -8.34 17.32 -5.64
CA TYR A 38 -7.15 16.49 -5.62
C TYR A 38 -6.99 15.84 -4.24
N SER A 39 -7.50 14.62 -4.08
CA SER A 39 -7.05 13.76 -2.98
C SER A 39 -5.55 13.50 -3.15
N PRO A 40 -4.77 13.49 -2.05
CA PRO A 40 -3.33 13.37 -2.14
C PRO A 40 -2.94 12.00 -2.71
N PRO A 41 -1.77 11.87 -3.37
CA PRO A 41 -1.27 10.57 -3.79
C PRO A 41 -1.17 9.62 -2.59
N VAL A 42 -1.83 8.47 -2.70
CA VAL A 42 -1.88 7.46 -1.63
C VAL A 42 -0.89 6.34 -1.92
N CYS A 43 -0.02 6.08 -0.94
CA CYS A 43 0.89 4.94 -0.94
C CYS A 43 0.41 3.90 0.06
N PHE A 44 0.30 2.64 -0.36
CA PHE A 44 -0.07 1.53 0.52
C PHE A 44 1.16 0.67 0.86
N ASP A 45 1.43 0.51 2.16
CA ASP A 45 2.51 -0.34 2.66
C ASP A 45 2.06 -1.80 2.76
N VAL A 46 2.40 -2.56 1.73
CA VAL A 46 1.97 -3.95 1.58
C VAL A 46 2.60 -4.82 2.67
N THR A 47 3.89 -4.62 2.96
CA THR A 47 4.64 -5.51 3.85
C THR A 47 4.28 -5.29 5.31
N HIS A 48 4.25 -4.05 5.78
CA HIS A 48 3.95 -3.76 7.19
C HIS A 48 2.47 -4.00 7.52
N SER A 49 1.55 -3.87 6.56
CA SER A 49 0.16 -4.33 6.73
C SER A 49 0.03 -5.82 7.04
N THR A 50 1.04 -6.64 6.71
CA THR A 50 1.06 -8.07 7.06
C THR A 50 1.68 -8.37 8.42
N GLN A 51 2.19 -7.36 9.12
CA GLN A 51 2.86 -7.52 10.40
C GLN A 51 1.86 -7.89 11.51
N THR A 52 2.25 -8.85 12.35
CA THR A 52 1.47 -9.26 13.54
C THR A 52 2.22 -8.84 14.80
N PRO A 53 1.78 -7.78 15.50
CA PRO A 53 2.42 -7.34 16.74
C PRO A 53 2.25 -8.40 17.83
N GLY A 54 3.31 -8.64 18.61
CA GLY A 54 3.23 -9.39 19.87
C GLY A 54 3.44 -10.91 19.77
N SER A 55 4.09 -11.43 18.73
CA SER A 55 4.43 -12.87 18.62
C SER A 55 5.75 -13.29 19.30
N GLY A 56 6.23 -12.55 20.32
CA GLY A 56 7.49 -12.82 21.02
C GLY A 56 8.45 -11.62 21.02
N GLU A 57 9.77 -11.87 21.12
CA GLU A 57 10.83 -10.83 21.09
C GLU A 57 11.01 -10.18 19.71
N GLN A 58 10.43 -10.77 18.65
CA GLN A 58 10.44 -10.23 17.29
C GLN A 58 9.01 -10.10 16.76
N THR A 59 8.77 -9.06 15.96
CA THR A 59 7.53 -8.85 15.21
C THR A 59 7.34 -9.96 14.18
N GLY A 60 6.27 -10.74 14.32
CA GLY A 60 5.86 -11.74 13.34
C GLY A 60 5.19 -11.10 12.12
N GLY A 61 4.82 -11.92 11.14
CA GLY A 61 4.19 -11.45 9.91
C GLY A 61 3.55 -12.56 9.09
N ARG A 62 2.67 -12.15 8.17
CA ARG A 62 1.98 -13.02 7.21
C ARG A 62 2.39 -12.65 5.79
N ARG A 63 3.68 -12.85 5.46
CA ARG A 63 4.21 -12.53 4.11
C ARG A 63 3.42 -13.15 2.98
N ASP A 64 2.75 -14.30 3.21
CA ASP A 64 1.89 -14.98 2.24
C ASP A 64 0.71 -14.12 1.76
N ARG A 65 0.36 -13.07 2.52
CA ARG A 65 -0.73 -12.15 2.18
C ARG A 65 -0.29 -10.95 1.35
N ALA A 66 0.98 -10.57 1.38
CA ALA A 66 1.48 -9.39 0.67
C ALA A 66 1.11 -9.40 -0.83
N PRO A 67 1.25 -10.51 -1.58
CA PRO A 67 0.83 -10.53 -2.99
C PRO A 67 -0.65 -10.23 -3.21
N LEU A 68 -1.53 -10.75 -2.35
CA LEU A 68 -2.97 -10.49 -2.46
C LEU A 68 -3.31 -9.03 -2.15
N LEU A 69 -2.70 -8.46 -1.10
CA LEU A 69 -2.95 -7.08 -0.70
C LEU A 69 -2.41 -6.08 -1.72
N ALA A 70 -1.23 -6.35 -2.31
CA ALA A 70 -0.67 -5.54 -3.40
C ALA A 70 -1.63 -5.46 -4.60
N ARG A 71 -2.16 -6.62 -5.05
CA ARG A 71 -3.13 -6.66 -6.15
C ARG A 71 -4.43 -5.93 -5.79
N ALA A 72 -4.94 -6.11 -4.57
CA ALA A 72 -6.16 -5.46 -4.12
C ALA A 72 -6.00 -3.93 -4.05
N ALA A 73 -4.89 -3.44 -3.49
CA ALA A 73 -4.60 -2.01 -3.42
C ALA A 73 -4.42 -1.41 -4.83
N ALA A 74 -3.68 -2.08 -5.72
CA ALA A 74 -3.51 -1.66 -7.10
C ALA A 74 -4.85 -1.56 -7.86
N ALA A 75 -5.73 -2.55 -7.65
CA ALA A 75 -7.07 -2.57 -8.21
C ALA A 75 -7.97 -1.47 -7.64
N ALA A 76 -7.81 -1.14 -6.35
CA ALA A 76 -8.57 -0.08 -5.69
C ALA A 76 -8.23 1.31 -6.23
N GLY A 77 -6.99 1.52 -6.72
CA GLY A 77 -6.58 2.80 -7.29
C GLY A 77 -5.48 3.53 -6.53
N VAL A 78 -4.71 2.84 -5.68
CA VAL A 78 -3.57 3.48 -5.00
C VAL A 78 -2.53 3.96 -6.00
N HIS A 79 -1.86 5.06 -5.67
CA HIS A 79 -0.88 5.70 -6.55
C HIS A 79 0.49 5.03 -6.45
N ALA A 80 0.80 4.46 -5.28
CA ALA A 80 2.05 3.78 -5.02
C ALA A 80 1.86 2.58 -4.09
N LEU A 81 2.78 1.62 -4.21
CA LEU A 81 2.95 0.54 -3.26
C LEU A 81 4.33 0.66 -2.64
N PHE A 82 4.39 0.47 -1.33
CA PHE A 82 5.64 0.22 -0.62
C PHE A 82 5.74 -1.28 -0.31
N ILE A 83 6.85 -1.90 -0.68
CA ILE A 83 7.09 -3.34 -0.53
C ILE A 83 8.55 -3.54 -0.15
N GLU A 84 8.81 -4.19 0.98
CA GLU A 84 10.15 -4.66 1.33
C GLU A 84 10.44 -6.06 0.76
N ALA A 85 11.67 -6.24 0.28
CA ALA A 85 12.17 -7.52 -0.19
C ALA A 85 13.60 -7.76 0.30
N HIS A 86 13.96 -9.03 0.50
CA HIS A 86 15.29 -9.44 0.94
C HIS A 86 15.71 -10.74 0.22
N PRO A 87 17.00 -10.92 -0.12
CA PRO A 87 17.49 -12.16 -0.74
C PRO A 87 17.24 -13.41 0.11
N ASP A 88 17.32 -13.25 1.44
CA ASP A 88 17.04 -14.30 2.42
C ASP A 88 16.26 -13.72 3.61
N PRO A 89 14.93 -13.61 3.55
CA PRO A 89 14.14 -12.96 4.60
C PRO A 89 14.32 -13.58 5.99
N ALA A 90 14.73 -14.84 6.09
CA ALA A 90 14.99 -15.50 7.38
C ALA A 90 16.26 -14.97 8.08
N ARG A 91 17.15 -14.29 7.35
CA ARG A 91 18.38 -13.68 7.85
C ARG A 91 18.34 -12.15 7.87
N ALA A 92 17.18 -11.56 7.57
CA ALA A 92 17.01 -10.12 7.65
C ALA A 92 17.22 -9.61 9.08
N MET A 93 17.87 -8.46 9.23
CA MET A 93 18.15 -7.86 10.54
C MET A 93 16.91 -7.21 11.18
N SER A 94 15.90 -6.90 10.37
CA SER A 94 14.59 -6.38 10.79
C SER A 94 13.51 -6.90 9.86
N ASP A 95 12.29 -7.04 10.38
CA ASP A 95 11.05 -7.32 9.64
C ASP A 95 11.10 -8.51 8.67
N GLY A 96 12.01 -9.46 8.95
CA GLY A 96 12.17 -10.66 8.12
C GLY A 96 10.85 -11.40 7.92
N ALA A 97 9.95 -11.40 8.91
CA ALA A 97 8.66 -12.09 8.83
C ALA A 97 7.66 -11.50 7.82
N THR A 98 7.83 -10.26 7.35
CA THR A 98 6.96 -9.60 6.37
C THR A 98 7.61 -9.44 5.01
N GLN A 99 8.94 -9.36 4.95
CA GLN A 99 9.70 -9.19 3.70
C GLN A 99 9.45 -10.32 2.70
N LEU A 100 9.30 -9.94 1.43
CA LEU A 100 9.25 -10.86 0.30
C LEU A 100 10.65 -11.37 -0.06
N THR A 101 10.72 -12.52 -0.74
CA THR A 101 11.92 -12.88 -1.50
C THR A 101 12.00 -12.01 -2.76
N LEU A 102 13.18 -11.90 -3.37
CA LEU A 102 13.34 -11.16 -4.63
C LEU A 102 12.44 -11.71 -5.74
N ASP A 103 12.42 -13.03 -5.93
CA ASP A 103 11.51 -13.67 -6.90
C ASP A 103 10.04 -13.40 -6.57
N GLY A 104 9.68 -13.38 -5.28
CA GLY A 104 8.33 -13.07 -4.83
C GLY A 104 7.93 -11.63 -5.14
N PHE A 105 8.87 -10.69 -4.99
CA PHE A 105 8.70 -9.29 -5.35
C PHE A 105 8.48 -9.12 -6.86
N ASP A 106 9.31 -9.74 -7.69
CA ASP A 106 9.17 -9.68 -9.15
C ASP A 106 7.81 -10.21 -9.61
N ASN A 107 7.37 -11.35 -9.09
CA ASN A 107 6.04 -11.91 -9.37
C ASN A 107 4.90 -10.96 -8.96
N VAL A 108 5.03 -10.24 -7.85
CA VAL A 108 4.04 -9.25 -7.41
C VAL A 108 3.99 -8.07 -8.36
N LEU A 109 5.14 -7.56 -8.80
CA LEU A 109 5.21 -6.44 -9.74
C LEU A 109 4.55 -6.77 -11.07
N GLU A 110 4.81 -7.96 -11.63
CA GLU A 110 4.17 -8.41 -12.87
C GLU A 110 2.64 -8.41 -12.76
N GLN A 111 2.12 -8.95 -11.65
CA GLN A 111 0.67 -9.02 -11.39
C GLN A 111 0.06 -7.64 -11.19
N VAL A 112 0.72 -6.77 -10.44
CA VAL A 112 0.26 -5.39 -10.20
C VAL A 112 0.25 -4.59 -11.49
N ALA A 113 1.31 -4.70 -12.31
CA ALA A 113 1.41 -4.03 -13.60
C ALA A 113 0.29 -4.50 -14.56
N ALA A 114 0.00 -5.80 -14.59
CA ALA A 114 -1.10 -6.34 -15.40
C ALA A 114 -2.47 -5.80 -14.96
N ILE A 115 -2.72 -5.70 -13.65
CA ILE A 115 -3.97 -5.12 -13.12
C ILE A 115 -4.07 -3.64 -13.49
N ARG A 116 -3.02 -2.85 -13.28
CA ARG A 116 -3.01 -1.43 -13.61
C ARG A 116 -3.24 -1.19 -15.09
N GLY A 117 -2.53 -1.92 -15.96
CA GLY A 117 -2.73 -1.84 -17.39
C GLY A 117 -4.15 -2.18 -17.84
N ALA A 118 -4.84 -3.09 -17.14
CA ALA A 118 -6.23 -3.43 -17.43
C ALA A 118 -7.25 -2.36 -16.99
N LEU A 119 -6.89 -1.47 -16.06
CA LEU A 119 -7.75 -0.38 -15.56
C LEU A 119 -7.57 0.93 -16.34
N ASP A 120 -6.39 1.14 -16.93
CA ASP A 120 -6.05 2.35 -17.67
C ASP A 120 -6.56 2.32 -19.15
N HIS A 121 -7.36 1.31 -19.52
CA HIS A 121 -8.00 1.11 -20.83
C HIS A 121 -9.53 1.17 -20.73
#